data_AF-A0A847ZG23-F1
#
_entry.id   AF-A0A847ZG23-F1
#
_cell.length_a   1.000
_cell.length_b   1.000
_cell.length_c   1.000
_cell.angle_alpha   90.00
_cell.angle_beta   90.00
_cell.angle_gamma   90.00
#
_symmetry.space_group_name_H-M   'P 1'
#
loop_
_entity.id
_entity.type
_entity.pdbx_description
1 polymer ?
#
loop_
_entity_poly.entity_id
_entity_poly.type
_entity_poly.pdbx_seq_one_letter_code
_entity_poly.pdbx_strand_id
1 'polypeptide(L)'
;MTLPVNEKVLLHEYRDGGFTEVSLPFSAEYAVTLSINGSPYITMACSGSYLKEHMAGYLITEGIIGELDQIRELDIDEARLTVNVLLAEDRIITEKLERIKTITAAGGRAKKNWPSENLIRKKLPQVRANTILQSMSEFLAYSREHEATHGVHSAALYSLEGERLVFFDEIGRHNAIDKVIGHAALHRISLEDKMICSTGRISSEIAFKIINAR
;
A
#
# COMPACT_ATOMS: atom_id res chain seq x y z
N MET A 1 -3.91 14.72 -13.95
CA MET A 1 -2.99 14.26 -15.01
C MET A 1 -2.34 13.04 -14.44
N THR A 2 -2.69 11.85 -14.93
CA THR A 2 -2.28 10.61 -14.28
C THR A 2 -0.76 10.44 -14.35
N LEU A 3 -0.11 10.24 -13.19
CA LEU A 3 1.33 10.00 -13.11
C LEU A 3 1.67 8.69 -13.86
N PRO A 4 2.72 8.68 -14.72
CA PRO A 4 3.13 7.45 -15.39
C PRO A 4 3.64 6.42 -14.38
N VAL A 5 3.34 5.15 -14.61
CA VAL A 5 3.73 4.04 -13.71
C VAL A 5 5.16 3.57 -13.94
N ASN A 6 5.68 3.75 -15.16
CA ASN A 6 7.07 3.48 -15.53
C ASN A 6 7.52 4.43 -16.63
N GLU A 7 8.83 4.52 -16.81
CA GLU A 7 9.47 5.24 -17.90
C GLU A 7 10.62 4.44 -18.51
N LYS A 8 10.91 4.71 -19.78
CA LYS A 8 12.08 4.13 -20.45
C LYS A 8 13.30 4.97 -20.16
N VAL A 9 14.33 4.34 -19.62
CA VAL A 9 15.61 4.97 -19.32
C VAL A 9 16.66 4.46 -20.30
N LEU A 10 17.44 5.39 -20.88
CA LEU A 10 18.60 5.07 -21.70
C LEU A 10 19.80 4.81 -20.80
N LEU A 11 20.44 3.66 -20.95
CA LEU A 11 21.56 3.25 -20.10
C LEU A 11 22.58 2.42 -20.88
N HIS A 12 23.77 2.27 -20.30
CA HIS A 12 24.79 1.37 -20.83
C HIS A 12 24.75 0.02 -20.08
N GLU A 13 24.40 -1.06 -20.80
CA GLU A 13 24.49 -2.43 -20.29
C GLU A 13 25.91 -2.97 -20.55
N TYR A 14 26.56 -3.50 -19.52
CA TYR A 14 27.82 -4.24 -19.68
C TYR A 14 27.54 -5.73 -19.79
N ARG A 15 27.83 -6.32 -20.94
CA ARG A 15 27.71 -7.76 -21.21
C ARG A 15 28.82 -8.21 -22.13
N ASP A 16 29.34 -9.43 -21.90
CA ASP A 16 30.35 -10.08 -22.76
C ASP A 16 31.59 -9.22 -23.06
N GLY A 17 32.03 -8.41 -22.10
CA GLY A 17 33.25 -7.59 -22.22
C GLY A 17 33.07 -6.21 -22.86
N GLY A 18 31.83 -5.80 -23.18
CA GLY A 18 31.55 -4.51 -23.82
C GLY A 18 30.37 -3.77 -23.21
N PHE A 19 30.33 -2.45 -23.41
CA PHE A 19 29.16 -1.62 -23.12
C PHE A 19 28.30 -1.45 -24.37
N THR A 20 27.00 -1.64 -24.23
CA THR A 20 26.01 -1.36 -25.27
C THR A 20 24.95 -0.41 -24.72
N GLU A 21 24.56 0.59 -25.50
CA GLU A 21 23.44 1.46 -25.15
C GLU A 21 22.12 0.70 -25.34
N VAL A 22 21.28 0.66 -24.31
CA VAL A 22 19.99 0.00 -24.30
C VAL A 22 18.93 0.91 -23.67
N SER A 23 17.67 0.68 -24.01
CA SER A 23 16.53 1.37 -23.40
C SER A 23 15.68 0.37 -22.64
N LEU A 24 15.63 0.49 -21.32
CA LEU A 24 14.92 -0.43 -20.43
C LEU A 24 13.85 0.31 -19.62
N PRO A 25 12.72 -0.34 -19.28
CA PRO A 25 11.68 0.26 -18.46
C PRO A 25 12.07 0.24 -16.97
N PHE A 26 11.82 1.34 -16.28
CA PHE A 26 12.00 1.50 -14.83
C PHE A 26 10.69 2.00 -14.21
N SER A 27 10.27 1.40 -13.10
CA SER A 27 9.10 1.86 -12.37
C SER A 27 9.32 3.26 -11.83
N ALA A 28 8.31 4.11 -11.96
CA ALA A 28 8.36 5.47 -11.46
C ALA A 28 8.15 5.48 -9.93
N GLU A 29 8.99 6.22 -9.21
CA GLU A 29 8.88 6.42 -7.76
C GLU A 29 8.71 7.92 -7.46
N TYR A 30 7.61 8.26 -6.82
CA TYR A 30 7.22 9.63 -6.46
C TYR A 30 7.26 9.82 -4.95
N ALA A 31 7.72 10.98 -4.51
CA ALA A 31 7.67 11.40 -3.11
C ALA A 31 6.38 12.17 -2.83
N VAL A 32 5.32 11.45 -2.41
CA VAL A 32 4.02 12.05 -2.12
C VAL A 32 3.93 12.48 -0.66
N THR A 33 3.57 13.74 -0.42
CA THR A 33 3.42 14.31 0.92
C THR A 33 1.97 14.32 1.36
N LEU A 34 1.66 13.60 2.44
CA LEU A 34 0.38 13.61 3.12
C LEU A 34 0.39 14.65 4.24
N SER A 35 -0.60 15.55 4.20
CA SER A 35 -0.93 16.49 5.27
C SER A 35 -2.26 16.10 5.92
N ILE A 36 -2.35 16.25 7.23
CA ILE A 36 -3.56 15.97 8.02
C ILE A 36 -3.95 17.24 8.75
N ASN A 37 -5.20 17.68 8.60
CA ASN A 37 -5.76 18.88 9.23
C ASN A 37 -4.86 20.13 9.05
N GLY A 38 -4.36 20.33 7.83
CA GLY A 38 -3.51 21.46 7.45
C GLY A 38 -2.05 21.37 7.90
N SER A 39 -1.64 20.27 8.56
CA SER A 39 -0.25 20.06 8.99
C SER A 39 0.41 18.93 8.18
N PRO A 40 1.61 19.15 7.59
CA PRO A 40 2.35 18.08 6.94
C PRO A 40 2.65 16.94 7.92
N TYR A 41 2.33 15.71 7.54
CA TYR A 41 2.44 14.54 8.40
C TYR A 41 3.59 13.63 7.97
N ILE A 42 3.57 13.19 6.70
CA ILE A 42 4.55 12.23 6.18
C ILE A 42 4.78 12.44 4.69
N THR A 43 6.01 12.21 4.23
CA THR A 43 6.32 12.03 2.81
C THR A 43 6.68 10.57 2.58
N MET A 44 5.98 9.92 1.65
CA MET A 44 6.13 8.51 1.30
C MET A 44 6.60 8.38 -0.14
N ALA A 45 7.58 7.51 -0.37
CA ALA A 45 7.92 7.10 -1.72
C ALA A 45 6.91 6.04 -2.21
N CYS A 46 6.26 6.27 -3.35
CA CYS A 46 5.26 5.37 -3.92
C CYS A 46 5.12 5.50 -5.45
N SER A 47 4.36 4.62 -6.08
CA SER A 47 4.14 4.63 -7.54
C SER A 47 3.29 5.79 -8.06
N GLY A 48 2.70 6.61 -7.18
CA GLY A 48 1.83 7.72 -7.57
C GLY A 48 0.45 7.32 -8.12
N SER A 49 0.21 6.02 -8.34
CA SER A 49 -1.09 5.48 -8.77
C SER A 49 -2.00 5.19 -7.58
N TYR A 50 -3.33 5.25 -7.78
CA TYR A 50 -4.33 4.89 -6.75
C TYR A 50 -4.08 5.57 -5.39
N LEU A 51 -3.76 6.87 -5.42
CA LEU A 51 -3.43 7.63 -4.21
C LEU A 51 -4.59 7.69 -3.23
N LYS A 52 -5.84 7.67 -3.69
CA LYS A 52 -7.00 7.66 -2.80
C LYS A 52 -7.03 6.38 -1.95
N GLU A 53 -6.85 5.22 -2.58
CA GLU A 53 -6.75 3.92 -1.92
C GLU A 53 -5.53 3.88 -0.99
N HIS A 54 -4.37 4.34 -1.47
CA HIS A 54 -3.15 4.34 -0.68
C HIS A 54 -3.32 5.16 0.62
N MET A 55 -3.86 6.37 0.53
CA MET A 55 -3.99 7.27 1.67
C MET A 55 -5.07 6.80 2.65
N ALA A 56 -6.23 6.36 2.14
CA ALA A 56 -7.28 5.75 2.95
C ALA A 56 -6.76 4.54 3.73
N GLY A 57 -6.07 3.64 3.04
CA GLY A 57 -5.48 2.46 3.64
C GLY A 57 -4.40 2.77 4.67
N TYR A 58 -3.49 3.69 4.34
CA TYR A 58 -2.44 4.11 5.27
C TYR A 58 -3.01 4.67 6.58
N LEU A 59 -4.03 5.53 6.51
CA LEU A 59 -4.69 6.07 7.71
C LEU A 59 -5.29 4.97 8.60
N ILE A 60 -5.92 3.96 7.99
CA ILE A 60 -6.52 2.81 8.70
C ILE A 60 -5.44 1.90 9.30
N THR A 61 -4.48 1.48 8.47
CA THR A 61 -3.48 0.48 8.88
C THR A 61 -2.45 1.03 9.87
N GLU A 62 -2.24 2.35 9.90
CA GLU A 62 -1.50 3.04 10.95
C GLU A 62 -2.34 3.33 12.21
N GLY A 63 -3.64 3.03 12.17
CA GLY A 63 -4.57 3.28 13.27
C GLY A 63 -4.75 4.78 13.56
N ILE A 64 -4.60 5.63 12.55
CA ILE A 64 -4.90 7.06 12.62
C ILE A 64 -6.43 7.25 12.65
N ILE A 65 -7.13 6.45 11.84
CA ILE A 65 -8.59 6.32 11.86
C ILE A 65 -8.95 4.84 12.04
N GLY A 66 -10.13 4.58 12.60
CA GLY A 66 -10.74 3.26 12.64
C GLY A 66 -11.72 3.03 11.49
N GLU A 67 -12.36 4.09 10.98
CA GLU A 67 -13.38 4.02 9.93
C GLU A 67 -13.25 5.20 8.95
N LEU A 68 -13.70 5.00 7.70
CA LEU A 68 -13.59 6.03 6.66
C LEU A 68 -14.45 7.27 6.91
N ASP A 69 -15.53 7.16 7.67
CA ASP A 69 -16.41 8.29 7.98
C ASP A 69 -15.70 9.36 8.84
N GLN A 70 -14.53 9.03 9.40
CA GLN A 70 -13.66 10.00 10.06
C GLN A 70 -12.94 10.94 9.07
N ILE A 71 -12.90 10.60 7.77
CA ILE A 71 -12.37 11.46 6.70
C ILE A 71 -13.48 12.38 6.20
N ARG A 72 -13.37 13.67 6.47
CA ARG A 72 -14.27 14.71 5.93
C ARG A 72 -13.90 15.09 4.50
N GLU A 73 -12.61 15.18 4.23
CA GLU A 73 -12.08 15.57 2.92
C GLU A 73 -10.78 14.84 2.63
N LEU A 74 -10.59 14.46 1.37
CA LEU A 74 -9.35 13.90 0.85
C LEU A 74 -9.11 14.53 -0.53
N ASP A 75 -8.20 15.50 -0.55
CA ASP A 75 -7.80 16.25 -1.74
C ASP A 75 -6.44 15.75 -2.25
N ILE A 76 -6.32 15.55 -3.55
CA ILE A 76 -5.11 15.00 -4.20
C ILE A 76 -4.67 15.97 -5.29
N ASP A 77 -3.47 16.52 -5.14
CA ASP A 77 -2.78 17.29 -6.15
C ASP A 77 -1.61 16.47 -6.71
N GLU A 78 -1.88 15.76 -7.81
CA GLU A 78 -0.89 14.95 -8.53
C GLU A 78 0.28 15.78 -9.06
N ALA A 79 0.05 17.05 -9.43
CA ALA A 79 1.09 17.90 -9.99
C ALA A 79 2.08 18.37 -8.92
N ARG A 80 1.59 18.57 -7.69
CA ARG A 80 2.43 18.93 -6.52
C ARG A 80 2.88 17.72 -5.70
N LEU A 81 2.40 16.52 -6.03
CA LEU A 81 2.63 15.30 -5.25
C LEU A 81 2.21 15.48 -3.79
N THR A 82 1.05 16.08 -3.56
CA THR A 82 0.50 16.31 -2.22
C THR A 82 -0.88 15.72 -2.06
N VAL A 83 -1.15 15.18 -0.87
CA VAL A 83 -2.48 14.76 -0.44
C VAL A 83 -2.82 15.52 0.83
N ASN A 84 -3.97 16.17 0.87
CA ASN A 84 -4.48 16.85 2.05
C ASN A 84 -5.71 16.09 2.56
N VAL A 85 -5.65 15.65 3.81
CA VAL A 85 -6.76 14.97 4.48
C VAL A 85 -7.28 15.85 5.59
N LEU A 86 -8.58 16.11 5.57
CA LEU A 86 -9.30 16.70 6.69
C LEU A 86 -10.02 15.59 7.44
N LEU A 87 -9.62 15.35 8.68
CA LEU A 87 -10.26 14.41 9.59
C LEU A 87 -11.28 15.15 10.48
N ALA A 88 -12.33 14.46 10.88
CA ALA A 88 -13.24 14.95 11.91
C ALA A 88 -12.46 15.20 13.23
N GLU A 89 -12.82 16.25 13.97
CA GLU A 89 -12.12 16.64 15.20
C GLU A 89 -12.09 15.48 16.21
N ASP A 90 -10.90 14.90 16.37
CA ASP A 90 -10.66 13.86 17.35
C ASP A 90 -9.38 14.22 18.12
N ARG A 91 -9.49 14.39 19.44
CA ARG A 91 -8.38 14.77 20.34
C ARG A 91 -7.18 13.82 20.20
N ILE A 92 -7.42 12.59 19.76
CA ILE A 92 -6.45 11.51 19.56
C ILE A 92 -5.46 11.82 18.43
N ILE A 93 -5.87 12.59 17.42
CA ILE A 93 -5.01 12.93 16.26
C ILE A 93 -3.91 13.89 16.70
N THR A 94 -4.23 14.87 17.54
CA THR A 94 -3.29 15.92 17.98
C THR A 94 -2.10 15.36 18.77
N GLU A 95 -2.29 14.28 19.54
CA GLU A 95 -1.20 13.59 20.27
C GLU A 95 -0.33 12.69 19.36
N LYS A 96 -0.88 12.19 18.24
CA LYS A 96 -0.14 11.35 17.27
C LYS A 96 0.63 12.15 16.21
N LEU A 97 0.32 13.44 16.04
CA LEU A 97 0.85 14.32 14.99
C LEU A 97 2.29 14.84 15.23
N GLU A 98 3.09 14.22 16.10
CA GLU A 98 4.48 14.66 16.28
C GLU A 98 5.37 14.41 15.04
N ARG A 99 5.74 15.53 14.40
CA ARG A 99 6.80 15.81 13.41
C ARG A 99 6.70 15.13 12.04
N ILE A 100 6.99 15.94 11.01
CA ILE A 100 7.22 15.52 9.63
C ILE A 100 8.23 14.38 9.60
N LYS A 101 7.81 13.26 9.02
CA LYS A 101 8.59 12.03 8.92
C LYS A 101 8.70 11.67 7.45
N THR A 102 9.88 11.33 6.97
CA THR A 102 10.06 10.75 5.62
C THR A 102 10.16 9.24 5.73
N ILE A 103 9.49 8.50 4.84
CA ILE A 103 9.61 7.04 4.73
C ILE A 103 9.92 6.68 3.27
N THR A 104 11.02 5.94 3.08
CA THR A 104 11.41 5.39 1.77
C THR A 104 10.57 4.14 1.45
N ALA A 105 10.48 3.72 0.19
CA ALA A 105 9.64 2.57 -0.20
C ALA A 105 10.01 1.26 0.53
N ALA A 106 11.28 1.11 0.92
CA ALA A 106 11.78 -0.03 1.70
C ALA A 106 11.67 0.16 3.23
N GLY A 107 11.39 1.38 3.69
CA GLY A 107 11.48 1.81 5.08
C GLY A 107 10.36 1.27 5.95
N GLY A 108 10.62 0.18 6.65
CA GLY A 108 9.83 -0.21 7.82
C GLY A 108 10.24 0.58 9.07
N ARG A 109 9.30 0.85 9.96
CA ARG A 109 9.60 1.34 11.32
C ARG A 109 9.25 0.27 12.33
N ALA A 110 10.23 -0.12 13.15
CA ALA A 110 9.95 -0.90 14.35
C ALA A 110 8.91 -0.15 15.22
N LYS A 111 7.65 -0.59 15.16
CA LYS A 111 6.58 -0.02 15.98
C LYS A 111 6.88 -0.36 17.44
N LYS A 112 6.92 0.66 18.30
CA LYS A 112 6.93 0.46 19.76
C LYS A 112 5.54 0.07 20.29
N ASN A 113 4.48 0.42 19.56
CA ASN A 113 3.10 0.19 20.00
C ASN A 113 2.49 -0.97 19.22
N TRP A 114 2.11 -2.00 19.96
CA TRP A 114 1.39 -3.15 19.44
C TRP A 114 -0.07 -2.78 19.14
N PRO A 115 -0.72 -3.44 18.17
CA PRO A 115 -2.17 -3.33 18.00
C PRO A 115 -2.90 -3.66 19.31
N SER A 116 -4.02 -2.99 19.55
CA SER A 116 -4.83 -3.23 20.74
C SER A 116 -5.37 -4.67 20.75
N GLU A 117 -5.36 -5.32 21.91
CA GLU A 117 -5.76 -6.74 22.05
C GLU A 117 -7.20 -7.01 21.56
N ASN A 118 -8.08 -6.02 21.64
CA ASN A 118 -9.46 -6.12 21.15
C ASN A 118 -9.58 -6.22 19.62
N LEU A 119 -8.51 -5.93 18.87
CA LEU A 119 -8.44 -6.09 17.41
C LEU A 119 -8.02 -7.52 17.01
N ILE A 120 -7.51 -8.32 17.94
CA ILE A 120 -7.03 -9.67 17.66
C ILE A 120 -8.23 -10.59 17.43
N ARG A 121 -8.37 -11.08 16.20
CA ARG A 121 -9.40 -12.05 15.84
C ARG A 121 -9.16 -13.37 16.59
N LYS A 122 -10.11 -13.79 17.42
CA LYS A 122 -10.06 -15.08 18.14
C LYS A 122 -10.40 -16.28 17.26
N LYS A 123 -11.13 -16.06 16.18
CA LYS A 123 -11.52 -17.08 15.20
C LYS A 123 -11.15 -16.59 13.81
N LEU A 124 -10.36 -17.39 13.10
CA LEU A 124 -9.98 -17.13 11.73
C LEU A 124 -10.92 -17.89 10.78
N PRO A 125 -11.20 -17.34 9.58
CA PRO A 125 -11.92 -18.08 8.55
C PRO A 125 -11.12 -19.33 8.13
N GLN A 126 -11.84 -20.37 7.71
CA GLN A 126 -11.23 -21.55 7.12
C GLN A 126 -11.16 -21.38 5.61
N VAL A 127 -10.02 -21.75 5.02
CA VAL A 127 -9.79 -21.71 3.58
C VAL A 127 -9.22 -23.05 3.13
N ARG A 128 -9.63 -23.51 1.94
CA ARG A 128 -9.10 -24.75 1.36
C ARG A 128 -7.68 -24.50 0.87
N ALA A 129 -6.77 -25.44 1.17
CA ALA A 129 -5.38 -25.36 0.71
C ALA A 129 -5.28 -25.20 -0.82
N ASN A 130 -6.13 -25.89 -1.58
CA ASN A 130 -6.16 -25.77 -3.04
C ASN A 130 -6.53 -24.35 -3.50
N THR A 131 -7.45 -23.67 -2.82
CA THR A 131 -7.80 -22.28 -3.13
C THR A 131 -6.61 -21.36 -2.92
N ILE A 132 -5.86 -21.51 -1.82
CA ILE A 132 -4.64 -20.73 -1.57
C ILE A 132 -3.63 -20.92 -2.71
N LEU A 133 -3.36 -22.16 -3.10
CA LEU A 133 -2.37 -22.47 -4.14
C LEU A 133 -2.78 -21.89 -5.50
N GLN A 134 -4.06 -22.00 -5.86
CA GLN A 134 -4.59 -21.45 -7.10
C GLN A 134 -4.55 -19.91 -7.12
N SER A 135 -5.01 -19.26 -6.04
CA SER A 135 -4.96 -17.79 -5.93
C SER A 135 -3.53 -17.27 -5.92
N MET A 136 -2.59 -17.96 -5.27
CA MET A 136 -1.18 -17.55 -5.30
C MET A 136 -0.57 -17.72 -6.70
N SER A 137 -0.93 -18.78 -7.42
CA SER A 137 -0.47 -18.98 -8.80
C SER A 137 -1.00 -17.91 -9.75
N GLU A 138 -2.28 -17.53 -9.64
CA GLU A 138 -2.85 -16.44 -10.44
C GLU A 138 -2.23 -15.09 -10.06
N PHE A 139 -2.11 -14.81 -8.75
CA PHE A 139 -1.50 -13.60 -8.22
C PHE A 139 -0.10 -13.34 -8.77
N LEU A 140 0.78 -14.35 -8.74
CA LEU A 140 2.17 -14.22 -9.18
C LEU A 140 2.31 -13.98 -10.70
N ALA A 141 1.31 -14.40 -11.48
CA ALA A 141 1.29 -14.21 -12.93
C ALA A 141 0.63 -12.89 -13.38
N TYR A 142 0.07 -12.10 -12.45
CA TYR A 142 -0.81 -10.98 -12.81
C TYR A 142 -0.07 -9.66 -13.09
N SER A 143 1.09 -9.43 -12.45
CA SER A 143 1.79 -8.15 -12.52
C SER A 143 2.54 -7.93 -13.83
N ARG A 144 2.00 -7.08 -14.70
CA ARG A 144 2.69 -6.63 -15.92
C ARG A 144 3.84 -5.68 -15.62
N GLU A 145 3.70 -4.88 -14.57
CA GLU A 145 4.74 -3.93 -14.17
C GLU A 145 5.96 -4.69 -13.64
N HIS A 146 5.76 -5.70 -12.79
CA HIS A 146 6.85 -6.55 -12.32
C HIS A 146 7.51 -7.33 -13.47
N GLU A 147 6.74 -7.87 -14.41
CA GLU A 147 7.29 -8.54 -15.60
C GLU A 147 8.18 -7.59 -16.43
N ALA A 148 7.78 -6.32 -16.55
CA ALA A 148 8.52 -5.32 -17.30
C ALA A 148 9.77 -4.82 -16.56
N THR A 149 9.64 -4.43 -15.29
CA THR A 149 10.67 -3.64 -14.58
C THR A 149 11.34 -4.39 -13.44
N HIS A 150 10.70 -5.44 -12.92
CA HIS A 150 11.08 -6.15 -11.70
C HIS A 150 11.18 -5.23 -10.46
N GLY A 151 10.67 -4.00 -10.55
CA GLY A 151 10.88 -2.91 -9.60
C GLY A 151 9.74 -2.69 -8.60
N VAL A 152 8.72 -3.56 -8.60
CA VAL A 152 7.53 -3.42 -7.74
C VAL A 152 7.28 -4.64 -6.87
N HIS A 153 6.63 -4.38 -5.74
CA HIS A 153 5.86 -5.35 -4.98
C HIS A 153 4.39 -5.34 -5.39
N SER A 154 3.69 -6.42 -5.06
CA SER A 154 2.26 -6.54 -5.33
C SER A 154 1.50 -7.00 -4.10
N ALA A 155 0.23 -6.64 -4.03
CA ALA A 155 -0.73 -7.19 -3.08
C ALA A 155 -2.11 -7.33 -3.72
N ALA A 156 -2.88 -8.32 -3.28
CA ALA A 156 -4.22 -8.57 -3.80
C ALA A 156 -5.15 -9.13 -2.71
N LEU A 157 -6.43 -8.78 -2.79
CA LEU A 157 -7.49 -9.30 -1.93
C LEU A 157 -8.27 -10.38 -2.66
N TYR A 158 -8.55 -11.48 -1.98
CA TYR A 158 -9.36 -12.59 -2.50
C TYR A 158 -10.48 -12.99 -1.54
N SER A 159 -11.57 -13.50 -2.10
CA SER A 159 -12.55 -14.29 -1.34
C SER A 159 -11.96 -15.64 -0.89
N LEU A 160 -12.63 -16.32 0.06
CA LEU A 160 -12.21 -17.67 0.50
C LEU A 160 -12.51 -18.75 -0.55
N GLU A 161 -13.25 -18.40 -1.60
CA GLU A 161 -13.54 -19.20 -2.78
C GLU A 161 -12.48 -19.02 -3.88
N GLY A 162 -11.58 -18.04 -3.73
CA GLY A 162 -10.45 -17.80 -4.64
C GLY A 162 -10.72 -16.74 -5.71
N GLU A 163 -11.81 -15.97 -5.59
CA GLU A 163 -12.08 -14.84 -6.48
C GLU A 163 -11.21 -13.64 -6.11
N ARG A 164 -10.43 -13.13 -7.06
CA ARG A 164 -9.62 -11.91 -6.87
C ARG A 164 -10.51 -10.68 -6.94
N LEU A 165 -10.59 -9.94 -5.84
CA LEU A 165 -11.40 -8.72 -5.73
C LEU A 165 -10.62 -7.48 -6.17
N VAL A 166 -9.35 -7.40 -5.79
CA VAL A 166 -8.47 -6.29 -6.20
C VAL A 166 -7.02 -6.73 -6.24
N PHE A 167 -6.22 -6.05 -7.06
CA PHE A 167 -4.78 -6.21 -7.20
C PHE A 167 -4.12 -4.85 -7.37
N PHE A 168 -3.00 -4.63 -6.69
CA PHE A 168 -2.17 -3.44 -6.86
C PHE A 168 -0.69 -3.79 -6.93
N ASP A 169 -0.01 -3.14 -7.87
CA ASP A 169 1.44 -2.98 -7.87
C ASP A 169 1.84 -1.70 -7.16
N GLU A 170 3.00 -1.74 -6.51
CA GLU A 170 3.53 -0.62 -5.76
C GLU A 170 5.04 -0.78 -5.50
N ILE A 171 5.78 0.32 -5.45
CA ILE A 171 7.24 0.31 -5.18
C ILE A 171 7.51 -0.31 -3.80
N GLY A 172 6.70 0.07 -2.80
CA GLY A 172 6.83 -0.41 -1.42
C GLY A 172 5.80 -1.48 -1.06
N ARG A 173 6.25 -2.60 -0.47
CA ARG A 173 5.34 -3.67 0.01
C ARG A 173 4.29 -3.20 1.03
N HIS A 174 4.64 -2.22 1.86
CA HIS A 174 3.71 -1.65 2.86
C HIS A 174 2.57 -0.89 2.16
N ASN A 175 2.94 -0.06 1.19
CA ASN A 175 2.00 0.72 0.40
C ASN A 175 1.08 -0.19 -0.45
N ALA A 176 1.58 -1.33 -0.95
CA ALA A 176 0.76 -2.32 -1.65
C ALA A 176 -0.39 -2.83 -0.76
N ILE A 177 -0.08 -3.21 0.49
CA ILE A 177 -1.08 -3.61 1.48
C ILE A 177 -2.03 -2.45 1.80
N ASP A 178 -1.49 -1.25 2.00
CA ASP A 178 -2.31 -0.06 2.27
C ASP A 178 -3.33 0.16 1.14
N LYS A 179 -2.93 0.11 -0.13
CA LYS A 179 -3.88 0.23 -1.26
C LYS A 179 -4.96 -0.84 -1.23
N VAL A 180 -4.63 -2.10 -0.95
CA VAL A 180 -5.62 -3.18 -0.84
C VAL A 180 -6.64 -2.89 0.27
N ILE A 181 -6.17 -2.51 1.46
CA ILE A 181 -7.04 -2.20 2.60
C ILE A 181 -7.88 -0.94 2.32
N GLY A 182 -7.28 0.09 1.76
CA GLY A 182 -7.98 1.32 1.41
C GLY A 182 -9.04 1.09 0.34
N HIS A 183 -8.76 0.26 -0.66
CA HIS A 183 -9.76 -0.14 -1.65
C HIS A 183 -10.93 -0.88 -0.99
N ALA A 184 -10.66 -1.85 -0.12
CA ALA A 184 -11.70 -2.57 0.61
C ALA A 184 -12.57 -1.62 1.43
N ALA A 185 -11.95 -0.69 2.17
CA ALA A 185 -12.68 0.30 2.95
C ALA A 185 -13.56 1.20 2.07
N LEU A 186 -12.99 1.76 0.99
CA LEU A 186 -13.68 2.69 0.08
C LEU A 186 -14.88 2.04 -0.60
N HIS A 187 -14.81 0.73 -0.85
CA HIS A 187 -15.89 -0.04 -1.49
C HIS A 187 -16.74 -0.81 -0.47
N ARG A 188 -16.55 -0.59 0.84
CA ARG A 188 -17.26 -1.26 1.93
C ARG A 188 -17.21 -2.80 1.84
N ILE A 189 -16.07 -3.32 1.39
CA ILE A 189 -15.79 -4.76 1.32
C ILE A 189 -15.33 -5.21 2.71
N SER A 190 -16.07 -6.14 3.31
CA SER A 190 -15.65 -6.77 4.57
C SER A 190 -14.38 -7.59 4.36
N LEU A 191 -13.45 -7.49 5.32
CA LEU A 191 -12.21 -8.26 5.38
C LEU A 191 -12.34 -9.52 6.26
N GLU A 192 -13.51 -9.75 6.87
CA GLU A 192 -13.73 -10.86 7.82
C GLU A 192 -13.51 -12.24 7.20
N ASP A 193 -13.89 -12.37 5.93
CA ASP A 193 -13.94 -13.57 5.11
C ASP A 193 -13.09 -13.40 3.84
N LYS A 194 -11.89 -12.84 4.00
CA LYS A 194 -10.96 -12.58 2.90
C LYS A 194 -9.56 -13.09 3.21
N MET A 195 -8.78 -13.26 2.15
CA MET A 195 -7.34 -13.52 2.23
C MET A 195 -6.58 -12.48 1.41
N ILE A 196 -5.40 -12.12 1.86
CA ILE A 196 -4.50 -11.22 1.14
C ILE A 196 -3.28 -11.99 0.68
N CYS A 197 -2.97 -11.91 -0.60
CA CYS A 197 -1.70 -12.36 -1.17
C CYS A 197 -0.77 -11.15 -1.31
N SER A 198 0.53 -11.34 -1.05
CA SER A 198 1.55 -10.31 -1.26
C SER A 198 2.88 -10.93 -1.66
N THR A 199 3.64 -10.23 -2.49
CA THR A 199 5.03 -10.61 -2.82
C THR A 199 6.03 -10.16 -1.74
N GLY A 200 5.62 -9.29 -0.81
CA GLY A 200 6.46 -8.78 0.25
C GLY A 200 6.64 -9.76 1.42
N ARG A 201 7.77 -9.66 2.13
CA ARG A 201 7.97 -10.37 3.40
C ARG A 201 6.96 -9.88 4.44
N ILE A 202 6.38 -10.82 5.19
CA ILE A 202 5.47 -10.53 6.31
C ILE A 202 6.29 -10.16 7.56
N SER A 203 6.65 -8.89 7.68
CA SER A 203 7.22 -8.34 8.91
C SER A 203 6.14 -8.12 9.97
N SER A 204 6.53 -7.86 11.21
CA SER A 204 5.61 -7.45 12.29
C SER A 204 4.78 -6.23 11.89
N GLU A 205 5.38 -5.27 11.18
CA GLU A 205 4.69 -4.08 10.70
C GLU A 205 3.57 -4.40 9.71
N ILE A 206 3.82 -5.32 8.75
CA ILE A 206 2.78 -5.78 7.82
C ILE A 206 1.68 -6.50 8.59
N ALA A 207 2.03 -7.38 9.54
CA ALA A 207 1.04 -8.06 10.37
C ALA A 207 0.19 -7.06 11.18
N PHE A 208 0.81 -6.02 11.73
CA PHE A 208 0.10 -4.96 12.48
C PHE A 208 -0.83 -4.14 11.59
N LYS A 209 -0.44 -3.87 10.34
CA LYS A 209 -1.33 -3.22 9.35
C LYS A 209 -2.62 -4.02 9.14
N ILE A 210 -2.49 -5.35 8.99
CA ILE A 210 -3.63 -6.24 8.82
C ILE A 210 -4.50 -6.29 10.08
N ILE A 211 -3.91 -6.40 11.27
CA ILE A 211 -4.66 -6.41 12.53
C ILE A 211 -5.43 -5.09 12.74
N ASN A 212 -4.82 -3.95 12.40
CA ASN A 212 -5.47 -2.64 12.51
C ASN A 212 -6.64 -2.46 11.54
N ALA A 213 -6.58 -3.09 10.36
CA ALA A 213 -7.62 -3.01 9.33
C ALA A 213 -8.93 -3.74 9.67
N ARG A 214 -8.94 -4.47 10.80
CA ARG A 214 -10.01 -5.34 11.31
C ARG A 214 -10.35 -6.53 10.44
#